data_AF-A0A3B9E895-F1
#
_entry.id   AF-A0A3B9E895-F1
#
_cell.length_a   1.000
_cell.length_b   1.000
_cell.length_c   1.000
_cell.angle_alpha   90.00
_cell.angle_beta   90.00
_cell.angle_gamma   90.00
#
_symmetry.space_group_name_H-M   'P 1'
#
loop_
_entity.id
_entity.type
_entity.pdbx_description
1 polymer ?
#
loop_
_entity_poly.entity_id
_entity_poly.type
_entity_poly.pdbx_seq_one_letter_code
_entity_poly.pdbx_strand_id
1 'polypeptide(L)'
;MTSETSSESSPSSQLQDLENFLQLLHDNGVLERIIIVGSWCVYFYKNVYFDGKELMALRTNDVDVLLPKPLRVSPKIDLSKMLLEMGYQYIGARSGYGEKYAKAELEIEFLTHQAGAGRPKSNRFSDISINAQGLDFMNLLQANTINLTYKGKTIVLPKIEAFILQKMLVLKERSAEKREKDIRILQSLIDFVKTVPDLVGSFIALYNDFSKGWKTKVIKNAKNYVPELLELLNQPKGNN
;
A
#
# COMPACT_ATOMS: atom_id res chain seq x y z
N MET A 1 13.66 7.68 44.98
CA MET A 1 12.49 6.90 44.55
C MET A 1 11.61 7.85 43.77
N THR A 2 11.90 8.01 42.48
CA THR A 2 11.19 8.92 41.58
C THR A 2 10.95 8.13 40.31
N SER A 3 9.69 7.79 40.11
CA SER A 3 9.12 7.14 38.95
C SER A 3 9.27 8.05 37.73
N GLU A 4 10.03 7.60 36.73
CA GLU A 4 9.96 8.14 35.37
C GLU A 4 8.73 7.55 34.69
N THR A 5 7.63 8.30 34.70
CA THR A 5 6.51 8.11 33.78
C THR A 5 6.97 8.43 32.37
N SER A 6 7.07 7.39 31.54
CA SER A 6 7.27 7.47 30.11
C SER A 6 6.13 8.28 29.48
N SER A 7 6.44 9.45 28.93
CA SER A 7 5.48 10.29 28.22
C SER A 7 5.15 9.65 26.86
N GLU A 8 3.96 9.07 26.72
CA GLU A 8 3.39 8.77 25.41
C GLU A 8 3.22 10.08 24.64
N SER A 9 3.94 10.22 23.51
CA SER A 9 3.80 11.36 22.63
C SER A 9 2.42 11.32 21.96
N SER A 10 1.74 12.47 21.94
CA SER A 10 0.51 12.66 21.18
C SER A 10 0.71 12.16 19.73
N PRO A 11 -0.24 11.40 19.16
CA PRO A 11 -0.19 11.02 17.74
C PRO A 11 0.04 12.27 16.87
N SER A 12 0.83 12.15 15.80
CA SER A 12 0.89 13.22 14.82
C SER A 12 -0.52 13.51 14.28
N SER A 13 -0.82 14.77 13.97
CA SER A 13 -2.11 15.17 13.38
C SER A 13 -2.49 14.28 12.19
N GLN A 14 -1.50 13.91 11.38
CA GLN A 14 -1.65 13.00 10.25
C GLN A 14 -2.11 11.59 10.64
N LEU A 15 -1.54 11.00 11.71
CA LEU A 15 -1.98 9.69 12.18
C LEU A 15 -3.42 9.75 12.71
N GLN A 16 -3.77 10.84 13.41
CA GLN A 16 -5.15 11.05 13.85
C GLN A 16 -6.12 11.17 12.67
N ASP A 17 -5.75 11.92 11.62
CA ASP A 17 -6.59 12.05 10.42
C ASP A 17 -6.73 10.71 9.67
N LEU A 18 -5.66 9.90 9.60
CA LEU A 18 -5.74 8.53 9.07
C LEU A 18 -6.69 7.67 9.91
N GLU A 19 -6.57 7.71 11.24
CA GLU A 19 -7.44 6.95 12.13
C GLU A 19 -8.91 7.35 11.98
N ASN A 20 -9.19 8.65 11.84
CA ASN A 20 -10.53 9.16 11.57
C ASN A 20 -11.06 8.67 10.21
N PHE A 21 -10.22 8.64 9.17
CA PHE A 21 -10.59 8.09 7.87
C PHE A 21 -10.87 6.59 7.93
N LEU A 22 -10.04 5.81 8.61
CA LEU A 22 -10.25 4.37 8.81
C LEU A 22 -11.52 4.10 9.63
N GLN A 23 -11.82 4.94 10.63
CA GLN A 23 -13.06 4.86 11.39
C GLN A 23 -14.28 5.12 10.51
N LEU A 24 -14.26 6.18 9.68
CA LEU A 24 -15.34 6.46 8.71
C LEU A 24 -15.62 5.24 7.83
N LEU A 25 -14.57 4.64 7.26
CA LEU A 25 -14.72 3.47 6.40
C LEU A 25 -15.25 2.24 7.16
N HIS A 26 -14.85 2.06 8.41
CA HIS A 26 -15.30 0.98 9.26
C HIS A 26 -16.79 1.12 9.59
N ASP A 27 -17.20 2.29 10.06
CA ASP A 27 -18.60 2.59 10.46
C ASP A 27 -19.58 2.41 9.30
N ASN A 28 -19.10 2.56 8.06
CA ASN A 28 -19.90 2.41 6.85
C ASN A 28 -19.68 1.07 6.14
N GLY A 29 -19.00 0.09 6.77
CA GLY A 29 -18.83 -1.27 6.24
C GLY A 29 -17.97 -1.38 4.97
N VAL A 30 -17.09 -0.40 4.73
CA VAL A 30 -16.22 -0.32 3.53
C VAL A 30 -14.80 -0.77 3.81
N LEU A 31 -14.29 -0.58 5.03
CA LEU A 31 -12.87 -0.77 5.35
C LEU A 31 -12.32 -2.14 4.95
N GLU A 32 -13.07 -3.21 5.22
CA GLU A 32 -12.66 -4.59 4.91
C GLU A 32 -12.80 -4.97 3.43
N ARG A 33 -13.37 -4.07 2.62
CA ARG A 33 -13.66 -4.29 1.19
C ARG A 33 -12.69 -3.53 0.27
N ILE A 34 -11.85 -2.68 0.83
CA ILE A 34 -10.81 -1.93 0.14
C ILE A 34 -9.44 -2.40 0.61
N ILE A 35 -8.38 -1.99 -0.07
CA ILE A 35 -7.02 -2.37 0.29
C ILE A 35 -6.21 -1.09 0.49
N ILE A 36 -5.59 -0.90 1.65
CA ILE A 36 -4.64 0.20 1.84
C ILE A 36 -3.34 -0.21 1.17
N VAL A 37 -2.88 0.60 0.21
CA VAL A 37 -1.65 0.39 -0.56
C VAL A 37 -0.67 1.54 -0.34
N GLY A 38 0.42 1.56 -1.10
CA GLY A 38 1.40 2.64 -1.02
C GLY A 38 2.23 2.61 0.26
N SER A 39 2.85 3.74 0.60
CA SER A 39 3.85 3.81 1.67
C SER A 39 3.27 3.53 3.06
N TRP A 40 1.97 3.72 3.28
CA TRP A 40 1.29 3.38 4.54
C TRP A 40 1.27 1.88 4.84
N CYS A 41 1.43 0.99 3.85
CA CYS A 41 1.60 -0.44 4.13
C CYS A 41 2.78 -0.70 5.06
N VAL A 42 3.88 0.04 4.90
CA VAL A 42 5.10 -0.12 5.71
C VAL A 42 4.83 0.21 7.17
N TYR A 43 4.04 1.26 7.44
CA TYR A 43 3.60 1.61 8.79
C TYR A 43 2.81 0.47 9.44
N PHE A 44 1.91 -0.17 8.71
CA PHE A 44 1.13 -1.27 9.27
C PHE A 44 1.93 -2.58 9.38
N TYR A 45 2.83 -2.87 8.43
CA TYR A 45 3.72 -4.03 8.53
C TYR A 45 4.59 -3.98 9.79
N LYS A 46 5.07 -2.79 10.20
CA LYS A 46 5.79 -2.58 11.45
C LYS A 46 5.07 -3.20 12.66
N ASN A 47 3.75 -3.01 12.73
CA ASN A 47 2.94 -3.46 13.86
C ASN A 47 2.74 -4.98 13.91
N VAL A 48 3.03 -5.69 12.81
CA VAL A 48 2.74 -7.12 12.67
C VAL A 48 4.00 -7.97 12.55
N TYR A 49 5.00 -7.47 11.85
CA TYR A 49 6.19 -8.25 11.49
C TYR A 49 7.45 -7.85 12.27
N PHE A 50 7.43 -6.70 12.94
CA PHE A 50 8.64 -6.10 13.51
C PHE A 50 8.56 -5.88 15.01
N ASP A 51 7.51 -6.35 15.70
CA ASP A 51 7.27 -6.06 17.13
C ASP A 51 7.41 -4.56 17.46
N GLY A 52 7.02 -3.69 16.53
CA GLY A 52 7.19 -2.24 16.69
C GLY A 52 8.61 -1.72 16.54
N LYS A 53 9.60 -2.54 16.16
CA LYS A 53 10.95 -2.09 15.77
C LYS A 53 10.86 -1.18 14.55
N GLU A 54 11.71 -0.16 14.54
CA GLU A 54 11.61 0.92 13.56
C GLU A 54 12.09 0.46 12.17
N LEU A 55 11.14 0.11 11.31
CA LEU A 55 11.30 0.36 9.88
C LEU A 55 11.31 1.87 9.68
N MET A 56 12.21 2.35 8.82
CA MET A 56 12.44 3.79 8.54
C MET A 56 11.17 4.64 8.67
N ALA A 57 11.24 5.75 9.41
CA ALA A 57 10.14 6.69 9.57
C ALA A 57 9.73 7.31 8.23
N LEU A 58 8.81 6.65 7.51
CA LEU A 58 8.24 7.14 6.27
C LEU A 58 7.16 8.14 6.61
N ARG A 59 7.51 9.43 6.56
CA ARG A 59 6.49 10.49 6.47
C ARG A 59 5.94 10.48 5.05
N THR A 60 4.73 9.97 4.89
CA THR A 60 3.99 10.00 3.62
C THR A 60 2.62 10.63 3.87
N ASN A 61 2.35 11.69 3.11
CA ASN A 61 1.09 12.40 3.20
C ASN A 61 -0.01 11.68 2.43
N ASP A 62 0.38 10.90 1.41
CA ASP A 62 -0.54 10.18 0.54
C ASP A 62 -0.93 8.82 1.14
N VAL A 63 -2.20 8.65 1.46
CA VAL A 63 -2.89 7.38 1.71
C VAL A 63 -3.46 6.89 0.39
N ASP A 64 -2.83 5.87 -0.17
CA ASP A 64 -3.31 5.22 -1.39
C ASP A 64 -4.34 4.14 -1.03
N VAL A 65 -5.55 4.26 -1.58
CA VAL A 65 -6.65 3.33 -1.36
C VAL A 65 -6.95 2.58 -2.65
N LEU A 66 -6.63 1.29 -2.69
CA LEU A 66 -6.97 0.41 -3.81
C LEU A 66 -8.40 -0.11 -3.66
N LEU A 67 -9.25 0.28 -4.62
CA LEU A 67 -10.60 -0.24 -4.80
C LEU A 67 -10.55 -1.50 -5.68
N PRO A 68 -10.82 -2.69 -5.12
CA PRO A 68 -10.74 -3.93 -5.87
C PRO A 68 -11.89 -4.06 -6.87
N LYS A 69 -11.69 -4.87 -7.91
CA LYS A 69 -12.77 -5.26 -8.83
C LYS A 69 -13.08 -6.76 -8.69
N PRO A 70 -14.33 -7.16 -8.40
CA PRO A 70 -15.49 -6.31 -8.08
C PRO A 70 -15.41 -5.75 -6.64
N LEU A 71 -15.84 -4.50 -6.46
CA LEU A 71 -16.16 -3.92 -5.16
C LEU A 71 -17.67 -3.91 -5.01
N ARG A 72 -18.19 -4.45 -3.90
CA ARG A 72 -19.63 -4.46 -3.60
C ARG A 72 -19.83 -3.98 -2.17
N VAL A 73 -20.62 -2.92 -2.03
CA VAL A 73 -20.99 -2.33 -0.73
C VAL A 73 -22.51 -2.27 -0.65
N SER A 74 -23.07 -2.71 0.47
CA SER A 74 -24.51 -2.70 0.73
C SER A 74 -24.75 -2.33 2.20
N PRO A 75 -25.51 -1.26 2.50
CA PRO A 75 -26.12 -0.33 1.55
C PRO A 75 -25.06 0.48 0.77
N LYS A 76 -25.45 1.05 -0.38
CA LYS A 76 -24.57 1.99 -1.09
C LYS A 76 -24.37 3.24 -0.24
N ILE A 77 -23.17 3.80 -0.29
CA ILE A 77 -22.83 5.02 0.43
C ILE A 77 -22.32 6.10 -0.52
N ASP A 78 -22.32 7.34 -0.05
CA ASP A 78 -21.68 8.45 -0.74
C ASP A 78 -20.42 8.87 0.01
N LEU A 79 -19.32 8.13 -0.21
CA LEU A 79 -18.05 8.38 0.46
C LEU A 79 -17.49 9.75 0.09
N SER A 80 -17.73 10.21 -1.15
CA SER A 80 -17.35 11.55 -1.61
C SER A 80 -17.97 12.62 -0.72
N LYS A 81 -19.29 12.57 -0.51
CA LYS A 81 -20.01 13.49 0.37
C LYS A 81 -19.52 13.40 1.83
N MET A 82 -19.36 12.18 2.35
CA MET A 82 -18.90 11.96 3.73
C MET A 82 -17.51 12.56 3.99
N LEU A 83 -16.58 12.42 3.04
CA LEU A 83 -15.24 13.03 3.15
C LEU A 83 -15.34 14.56 3.22
N LEU A 84 -16.18 15.18 2.38
CA LEU A 84 -16.41 16.63 2.42
C LEU A 84 -17.00 17.09 3.76
N GLU A 85 -17.98 16.35 4.30
CA GLU A 85 -18.59 16.62 5.61
C GLU A 85 -17.58 16.48 6.77
N MET A 86 -16.58 15.60 6.62
CA MET A 86 -15.45 15.48 7.57
C MET A 86 -14.38 16.57 7.42
N GLY A 87 -14.57 17.52 6.50
CA GLY A 87 -13.67 18.64 6.27
C GLY A 87 -12.52 18.34 5.31
N TYR A 88 -12.57 17.23 4.56
CA TYR A 88 -11.66 17.04 3.44
C TYR A 88 -12.06 17.95 2.27
N GLN A 89 -11.06 18.43 1.54
CA GLN A 89 -11.24 19.19 0.31
C GLN A 89 -10.98 18.29 -0.89
N TYR A 90 -11.88 18.35 -1.88
CA TYR A 90 -11.61 17.72 -3.17
C TYR A 90 -10.54 18.52 -3.91
N ILE A 91 -9.39 17.91 -4.16
CA ILE A 91 -8.26 18.53 -4.88
C ILE A 91 -8.06 17.93 -6.28
N GLY A 92 -8.70 16.79 -6.56
CA GLY A 92 -8.54 16.03 -7.80
C GLY A 92 -7.15 15.41 -7.96
N ALA A 93 -7.05 14.34 -8.74
CA ALA A 93 -5.74 13.78 -9.08
C ALA A 93 -5.03 14.70 -10.08
N ARG A 94 -3.71 14.93 -9.90
CA ARG A 94 -2.88 15.69 -10.86
C ARG A 94 -2.91 15.09 -12.26
N SER A 95 -3.15 13.79 -12.36
CA SER A 95 -3.32 13.06 -13.62
C SER A 95 -4.59 13.45 -14.38
N GLY A 96 -5.59 14.01 -13.69
CA GLY A 96 -6.95 14.21 -14.19
C GLY A 96 -7.82 12.95 -14.18
N TYR A 97 -7.28 11.80 -13.73
CA TYR A 97 -7.93 10.49 -13.85
C TYR A 97 -8.16 9.85 -12.49
N GLY A 98 -8.88 10.50 -11.57
CA GLY A 98 -9.21 9.94 -10.27
C GLY A 98 -9.54 11.02 -9.24
N GLU A 99 -10.14 10.60 -8.14
CA GLU A 99 -10.45 11.50 -7.03
C GLU A 99 -9.34 11.49 -5.98
N LYS A 100 -9.02 12.69 -5.51
CA LYS A 100 -8.06 12.92 -4.44
C LYS A 100 -8.64 13.95 -3.47
N TYR A 101 -8.53 13.64 -2.18
CA TYR A 101 -9.07 14.44 -1.09
C TYR A 101 -7.96 14.82 -0.12
N ALA A 102 -7.95 16.04 0.38
CA ALA A 102 -6.92 16.50 1.31
C ALA A 102 -7.51 17.14 2.56
N LYS A 103 -6.91 16.87 3.72
CA LYS A 103 -7.20 17.54 4.98
C LYS A 103 -5.89 17.71 5.74
N ALA A 104 -5.54 18.95 6.07
CA ALA A 104 -4.26 19.29 6.67
C ALA A 104 -3.07 18.69 5.88
N GLU A 105 -2.31 17.76 6.49
CA GLU A 105 -1.16 17.10 5.87
C GLU A 105 -1.49 15.69 5.32
N LEU A 106 -2.75 15.26 5.37
CA LEU A 106 -3.17 13.96 4.84
C LEU A 106 -3.89 14.13 3.51
N GLU A 107 -3.45 13.36 2.52
CA GLU A 107 -4.07 13.26 1.21
C GLU A 107 -4.54 11.81 0.98
N ILE A 108 -5.76 11.62 0.50
CA ILE A 108 -6.34 10.32 0.19
C ILE A 108 -6.50 10.22 -1.32
N GLU A 109 -5.88 9.22 -1.93
CA GLU A 109 -5.94 8.94 -3.36
C GLU A 109 -6.59 7.58 -3.63
N PHE A 110 -7.58 7.55 -4.51
CA PHE A 110 -8.29 6.31 -4.86
C PHE A 110 -7.76 5.70 -6.15
N LEU A 111 -7.36 4.43 -6.07
CA LEU A 111 -6.72 3.67 -7.13
C LEU A 111 -7.53 2.42 -7.48
N THR A 112 -7.37 1.91 -8.69
CA THR A 112 -7.90 0.61 -9.13
C THR A 112 -6.94 -0.03 -10.12
N HIS A 113 -7.08 -1.33 -10.34
CA HIS A 113 -6.45 -1.95 -11.49
C HIS A 113 -6.97 -1.39 -12.82
N GLN A 114 -6.03 -1.04 -13.70
CA GLN A 114 -6.28 -0.72 -15.09
C GLN A 114 -6.44 -2.00 -15.93
N ALA A 115 -7.64 -2.20 -16.49
CA ALA A 115 -7.89 -3.29 -17.42
C ALA A 115 -7.41 -2.91 -18.85
N GLY A 116 -6.46 -3.66 -19.38
CA GLY A 116 -5.96 -3.52 -20.76
C GLY A 116 -4.87 -2.46 -20.96
N ALA A 117 -4.25 -2.50 -22.15
CA ALA A 117 -3.21 -1.53 -22.53
C ALA A 117 -3.83 -0.16 -22.84
N GLY A 118 -3.21 0.92 -22.34
CA GLY A 118 -3.68 2.28 -22.62
C GLY A 118 -3.24 3.31 -21.58
N ARG A 119 -3.69 4.56 -21.77
CA ARG A 119 -3.52 5.61 -20.76
C ARG A 119 -4.37 5.32 -19.51
N PRO A 120 -3.96 5.80 -18.33
CA PRO A 120 -4.79 5.76 -17.12
C PRO A 120 -6.20 6.27 -17.42
N LYS A 121 -7.19 5.58 -16.86
CA LYS A 121 -8.60 5.95 -17.00
C LYS A 121 -9.20 6.16 -15.61
N SER A 122 -10.15 7.09 -15.54
CA SER A 122 -11.04 7.20 -14.40
C SER A 122 -12.04 6.03 -14.41
N ASN A 123 -12.22 5.37 -13.27
CA ASN A 123 -13.13 4.24 -13.11
C ASN A 123 -14.13 4.55 -12.00
N ARG A 124 -15.43 4.60 -12.35
CA ARG A 124 -16.47 4.88 -11.36
C ARG A 124 -16.81 3.65 -10.52
N PHE A 125 -16.77 3.81 -9.21
CA PHE A 125 -17.27 2.85 -8.22
C PHE A 125 -18.57 3.38 -7.63
N SER A 126 -19.70 2.98 -8.23
CA SER A 126 -21.03 3.53 -7.90
C SER A 126 -21.50 3.23 -6.48
N ASP A 127 -21.03 2.14 -5.87
CA ASP A 127 -21.50 1.71 -4.55
C ASP A 127 -20.95 2.57 -3.41
N ILE A 128 -19.92 3.37 -3.69
CA ILE A 128 -19.31 4.32 -2.74
C ILE A 128 -19.20 5.75 -3.30
N SER A 129 -19.73 6.02 -4.50
CA SER A 129 -19.64 7.32 -5.19
C SER A 129 -18.23 7.89 -5.41
N ILE A 130 -17.25 7.03 -5.67
CA ILE A 130 -15.85 7.46 -5.93
C ILE A 130 -15.42 7.13 -7.36
N ASN A 131 -14.62 8.01 -7.97
CA ASN A 131 -13.84 7.69 -9.16
C ASN A 131 -12.38 7.37 -8.82
N ALA A 132 -11.90 6.21 -9.25
CA ALA A 132 -10.54 5.76 -8.98
C ALA A 132 -9.64 5.81 -10.22
N GLN A 133 -8.37 6.09 -10.00
CA GLN A 133 -7.34 6.04 -11.02
C GLN A 133 -6.95 4.61 -11.36
N GLY A 134 -7.08 4.23 -12.63
CA GLY A 134 -6.50 3.00 -13.13
C GLY A 134 -4.97 3.05 -13.12
N LEU A 135 -4.32 2.13 -12.41
CA LEU A 135 -2.87 1.92 -12.44
C LEU A 135 -2.49 0.49 -12.79
N ASP A 136 -1.28 0.35 -13.36
CA ASP A 136 -0.68 -0.93 -13.68
C ASP A 136 -0.32 -1.74 -12.43
N PHE A 137 -0.36 -3.07 -12.57
CA PHE A 137 0.04 -4.03 -11.55
C PHE A 137 -0.74 -3.98 -10.23
N MET A 138 -1.80 -3.17 -10.11
CA MET A 138 -2.66 -3.19 -8.91
C MET A 138 -3.39 -4.52 -8.71
N ASN A 139 -3.62 -5.28 -9.79
CA ASN A 139 -4.17 -6.64 -9.71
C ASN A 139 -3.28 -7.60 -8.92
N LEU A 140 -1.95 -7.42 -8.98
CA LEU A 140 -1.00 -8.20 -8.18
C LEU A 140 -1.25 -7.98 -6.69
N LEU A 141 -1.45 -6.72 -6.27
CA LEU A 141 -1.73 -6.36 -4.89
C LEU A 141 -3.11 -6.88 -4.46
N GLN A 142 -4.13 -6.71 -5.31
CA GLN A 142 -5.49 -7.20 -5.05
C GLN A 142 -5.54 -8.72 -4.84
N ALA A 143 -4.79 -9.48 -5.63
CA ALA A 143 -4.80 -10.94 -5.56
C ALA A 143 -4.01 -11.51 -4.37
N ASN A 144 -3.17 -10.70 -3.72
CA ASN A 144 -2.24 -11.14 -2.70
C ASN A 144 -2.35 -10.24 -1.47
N THR A 145 -3.38 -10.45 -0.65
CA THR A 145 -3.66 -9.63 0.54
C THR A 145 -3.49 -10.40 1.84
N ILE A 146 -3.40 -9.64 2.93
CA ILE A 146 -3.49 -10.07 4.32
C ILE A 146 -4.47 -9.17 5.07
N ASN A 147 -5.11 -9.73 6.09
CA ASN A 147 -5.96 -9.00 7.00
C ASN A 147 -5.20 -8.79 8.30
N LEU A 148 -5.13 -7.54 8.78
CA LEU A 148 -4.45 -7.18 10.01
C LEU A 148 -5.42 -6.48 10.96
N THR A 149 -5.34 -6.80 12.25
CA THR A 149 -6.11 -6.08 13.27
C THR A 149 -5.32 -4.88 13.75
N TYR A 150 -5.90 -3.68 13.61
CA TYR A 150 -5.34 -2.43 14.09
C TYR A 150 -6.40 -1.66 14.86
N LYS A 151 -6.15 -1.39 16.16
CA LYS A 151 -7.10 -0.71 17.06
C LYS A 151 -8.54 -1.25 16.96
N GLY A 152 -8.66 -2.58 16.97
CA GLY A 152 -9.95 -3.29 16.89
C GLY A 152 -10.61 -3.33 15.51
N LYS A 153 -9.95 -2.81 14.47
CA LYS A 153 -10.45 -2.82 13.08
C LYS A 153 -9.65 -3.78 12.23
N THR A 154 -10.31 -4.44 11.28
CA THR A 154 -9.63 -5.24 10.26
C THR A 154 -9.25 -4.34 9.09
N ILE A 155 -7.94 -4.23 8.83
CA ILE A 155 -7.38 -3.52 7.66
C ILE A 155 -6.85 -4.56 6.68
N VAL A 156 -7.20 -4.41 5.41
CA VAL A 156 -6.68 -5.26 4.33
C VAL A 156 -5.49 -4.57 3.69
N LEU A 157 -4.36 -5.28 3.63
CA LEU A 157 -3.13 -4.82 2.98
C LEU A 157 -2.66 -5.83 1.94
N PRO A 158 -1.80 -5.45 0.99
CA PRO A 158 -1.03 -6.42 0.23
C PRO A 158 -0.15 -7.26 1.16
N LYS A 159 0.16 -8.48 0.75
CA LYS A 159 1.28 -9.25 1.27
C LYS A 159 2.60 -8.52 0.98
N ILE A 160 3.57 -8.64 1.88
CA ILE A 160 4.88 -7.95 1.76
C ILE A 160 5.59 -8.32 0.45
N GLU A 161 5.52 -9.59 0.03
CA GLU A 161 6.11 -10.06 -1.22
C GLU A 161 5.45 -9.43 -2.46
N ALA A 162 4.13 -9.29 -2.45
CA ALA A 162 3.38 -8.66 -3.54
C ALA A 162 3.67 -7.16 -3.62
N PHE A 163 3.80 -6.50 -2.47
CA PHE A 163 4.19 -5.11 -2.35
C PHE A 163 5.58 -4.84 -2.93
N ILE A 164 6.58 -5.63 -2.52
CA ILE A 164 7.96 -5.55 -3.03
C ILE A 164 7.96 -5.75 -4.54
N LEU A 165 7.35 -6.83 -5.04
CA LEU A 165 7.35 -7.14 -6.47
C LEU A 165 6.61 -6.09 -7.31
N GLN A 166 5.49 -5.55 -6.82
CA GLN A 166 4.78 -4.46 -7.50
C GLN A 166 5.66 -3.22 -7.61
N LYS A 167 6.31 -2.81 -6.53
CA LYS A 167 7.23 -1.66 -6.54
C LYS A 167 8.39 -1.90 -7.51
N MET A 168 8.96 -3.11 -7.53
CA MET A 168 10.00 -3.48 -8.50
C MET A 168 9.51 -3.38 -9.95
N LEU A 169 8.25 -3.70 -10.23
CA LEU A 169 7.67 -3.60 -11.56
C LEU A 169 7.49 -2.16 -12.04
N VAL A 170 7.32 -1.19 -11.15
CA VAL A 170 7.08 0.23 -11.51
C VAL A 170 8.28 1.15 -11.28
N LEU A 171 9.35 0.64 -10.67
CA LEU A 171 10.45 1.46 -10.13
C LEU A 171 11.12 2.37 -11.17
N LYS A 172 11.32 1.88 -12.39
CA LYS A 172 11.95 2.64 -13.48
C LYS A 172 11.08 3.83 -13.90
N GLU A 173 9.76 3.67 -13.89
CA GLU A 173 8.78 4.65 -14.34
C GLU A 173 8.52 5.76 -13.31
N ARG A 174 9.00 5.60 -12.07
CA ARG A 174 8.86 6.60 -10.99
C ARG A 174 9.75 7.82 -11.25
N SER A 175 9.34 8.98 -10.73
CA SER A 175 10.21 10.16 -10.65
C SER A 175 11.45 9.87 -9.78
N ALA A 176 12.54 10.61 -9.98
CA ALA A 176 13.79 10.37 -9.24
C ALA A 176 13.58 10.39 -7.72
N GLU A 177 12.89 11.40 -7.19
CA GLU A 177 12.58 11.52 -5.76
C GLU A 177 11.76 10.35 -5.23
N LYS A 178 10.66 9.99 -5.92
CA LYS A 178 9.80 8.87 -5.50
C LYS A 178 10.55 7.54 -5.60
N ARG A 179 11.40 7.38 -6.62
CA ARG A 179 12.23 6.19 -6.81
C ARG A 179 13.24 6.01 -5.69
N GLU A 180 13.92 7.08 -5.27
CA GLU A 180 14.88 7.01 -4.17
C GLU A 180 14.20 6.56 -2.88
N LYS A 181 13.03 7.12 -2.56
CA LYS A 181 12.21 6.68 -1.42
C LYS A 181 11.82 5.21 -1.57
N ASP A 182 11.35 4.79 -2.75
CA ASP A 182 10.97 3.40 -3.03
C ASP A 182 12.16 2.44 -2.86
N ILE A 183 13.38 2.80 -3.31
CA ILE A 183 14.60 1.98 -3.15
C ILE A 183 14.90 1.73 -1.67
N ARG A 184 14.89 2.78 -0.84
CA ARG A 184 15.19 2.64 0.60
C ARG A 184 14.19 1.72 1.30
N ILE A 185 12.90 1.86 0.98
CA ILE A 185 11.85 0.96 1.47
C ILE A 185 12.12 -0.48 1.02
N LEU A 186 12.39 -0.67 -0.27
CA LEU A 186 12.62 -1.99 -0.84
C LEU A 186 13.81 -2.69 -0.19
N GLN A 187 14.93 -2.01 -0.01
CA GLN A 187 16.11 -2.55 0.66
C GLN A 187 15.75 -3.04 2.08
N SER A 188 15.12 -2.18 2.88
CA SER A 188 14.73 -2.53 4.26
C SER A 188 13.77 -3.72 4.34
N LEU A 189 12.78 -3.79 3.44
CA LEU A 189 11.83 -4.91 3.41
C LEU A 189 12.48 -6.19 2.87
N ILE A 190 13.36 -6.11 1.87
CA ILE A 190 14.08 -7.26 1.33
C ILE A 190 14.99 -7.87 2.40
N ASP A 191 15.74 -7.04 3.13
CA ASP A 191 16.60 -7.51 4.21
C ASP A 191 15.81 -8.21 5.30
N PHE A 192 14.64 -7.68 5.66
CA PHE A 192 13.73 -8.36 6.57
C PHE A 192 13.22 -9.70 6.02
N VAL A 193 12.75 -9.74 4.77
CA VAL A 193 12.26 -10.97 4.14
C VAL A 193 13.35 -12.05 4.17
N LYS A 194 14.61 -11.71 3.91
CA LYS A 194 15.75 -12.65 4.00
C LYS A 194 15.92 -13.29 5.39
N THR A 195 15.44 -12.65 6.46
CA THR A 195 15.53 -13.19 7.84
C THR A 195 14.37 -14.10 8.22
N VAL A 196 13.31 -14.19 7.41
CA VAL A 196 12.10 -14.97 7.72
C VAL A 196 11.89 -16.04 6.63
N PRO A 197 12.24 -17.32 6.88
CA PRO A 197 12.20 -18.38 5.87
C PRO A 197 10.86 -18.51 5.13
N ASP A 198 9.75 -18.39 5.84
CA ASP A 198 8.40 -18.47 5.24
C ASP A 198 8.16 -17.35 4.23
N LEU A 199 8.64 -16.13 4.52
CA LEU A 199 8.54 -15.00 3.60
C LEU A 199 9.47 -15.16 2.40
N VAL A 200 10.66 -15.75 2.58
CA VAL A 200 11.53 -16.11 1.44
C VAL A 200 10.80 -17.09 0.51
N GLY A 201 10.20 -18.13 1.09
CA GLY A 201 9.44 -19.14 0.35
C GLY A 201 8.27 -18.54 -0.41
N SER A 202 7.45 -17.72 0.26
CA SER A 202 6.29 -17.07 -0.37
C SER A 202 6.72 -16.06 -1.45
N PHE A 203 7.80 -15.31 -1.21
CA PHE A 203 8.37 -14.39 -2.18
C PHE A 203 8.81 -15.09 -3.46
N ILE A 204 9.60 -16.16 -3.33
CA ILE A 204 10.12 -16.94 -4.46
C ILE A 204 8.96 -17.61 -5.21
N ALA A 205 7.96 -18.14 -4.51
CA ALA A 205 6.77 -18.73 -5.13
C ALA A 205 6.03 -17.69 -5.99
N LEU A 206 5.69 -16.53 -5.42
CA LEU A 206 4.98 -15.47 -6.14
C LEU A 206 5.79 -14.93 -7.32
N TYR A 207 7.10 -14.74 -7.16
CA TYR A 207 7.98 -14.35 -8.26
C TYR A 207 8.01 -15.41 -9.37
N ASN A 208 7.98 -16.70 -9.03
CA ASN A 208 8.00 -17.78 -10.01
C ASN A 208 6.72 -17.86 -10.84
N ASP A 209 5.60 -17.39 -10.33
CA ASP A 209 4.34 -17.30 -11.07
C ASP A 209 4.30 -16.11 -12.05
N PHE A 210 5.28 -15.20 -11.98
CA PHE A 210 5.33 -14.08 -12.92
C PHE A 210 5.59 -14.53 -14.35
N SER A 211 4.95 -13.85 -15.29
CA SER A 211 5.26 -13.99 -16.71
C SER A 211 6.74 -13.69 -16.98
N LYS A 212 7.29 -14.24 -18.08
CA LYS A 212 8.67 -13.99 -18.50
C LYS A 212 8.97 -12.49 -18.62
N GLY A 213 8.01 -11.70 -19.10
CA GLY A 213 8.14 -10.25 -19.24
C GLY A 213 8.26 -9.55 -17.88
N TRP A 214 7.43 -9.93 -16.91
CA TRP A 214 7.48 -9.38 -15.55
C TRP A 214 8.78 -9.76 -14.85
N LYS A 215 9.21 -11.03 -14.93
CA LYS A 215 10.51 -11.49 -14.39
C LYS A 215 11.67 -10.69 -14.97
N THR A 216 11.67 -10.50 -16.29
CA THR A 216 12.71 -9.71 -16.98
C THR A 216 12.74 -8.26 -16.47
N LYS A 217 11.56 -7.65 -16.27
CA LYS A 217 11.43 -6.28 -15.74
C LYS A 217 11.95 -6.19 -14.31
N VAL A 218 11.56 -7.12 -13.44
CA VAL A 218 12.03 -7.20 -12.04
C VAL A 218 13.54 -7.35 -11.99
N ILE A 219 14.12 -8.32 -12.71
CA ILE A 219 15.58 -8.55 -12.74
C ILE A 219 16.34 -7.33 -13.27
N LYS A 220 15.82 -6.67 -14.31
CA LYS A 220 16.44 -5.45 -14.83
C LYS A 220 16.44 -4.32 -13.81
N ASN A 221 15.32 -4.11 -13.12
CA ASN A 221 15.22 -3.07 -12.10
C ASN A 221 16.05 -3.42 -10.86
N ALA A 222 16.14 -4.70 -10.49
CA ALA A 222 17.01 -5.17 -9.41
C ALA A 222 18.48 -4.83 -9.69
N LYS A 223 19.00 -5.22 -10.86
CA LYS A 223 20.39 -4.93 -11.27
C LYS A 223 20.73 -3.44 -11.24
N ASN A 224 19.77 -2.58 -11.58
CA ASN A 224 20.01 -1.14 -11.71
C ASN A 224 19.81 -0.36 -10.42
N TYR A 225 18.96 -0.84 -9.51
CA TYR A 225 18.48 -0.03 -8.40
C TYR A 225 18.48 -0.74 -7.04
N VAL A 226 18.29 -2.07 -7.01
CA VAL A 226 18.12 -2.85 -5.77
C VAL A 226 18.76 -4.24 -5.95
N PRO A 227 20.11 -4.34 -6.01
CA PRO A 227 20.81 -5.59 -6.29
C PRO A 227 20.59 -6.66 -5.21
N GLU A 228 20.26 -6.27 -3.99
CA GLU A 228 19.96 -7.15 -2.84
C GLU A 228 18.81 -8.10 -3.13
N LEU A 229 17.91 -7.73 -4.05
CA LEU A 229 16.83 -8.60 -4.50
C LEU A 229 17.36 -9.83 -5.25
N LEU A 230 18.47 -9.69 -5.98
CA LEU A 230 19.05 -10.80 -6.72
C LEU A 230 19.60 -11.86 -5.78
N GLU A 231 20.14 -11.45 -4.63
CA GLU A 231 20.57 -12.37 -3.58
C GLU A 231 19.38 -13.15 -3.02
N LEU A 232 18.28 -12.46 -2.71
CA LEU A 232 17.05 -13.11 -2.22
C LEU A 232 16.52 -14.15 -3.23
N LEU A 233 16.54 -13.83 -4.53
CA LEU A 233 16.09 -14.74 -5.59
C LEU A 233 17.01 -15.96 -5.79
N ASN A 234 18.28 -15.85 -5.39
CA ASN A 234 19.27 -16.92 -5.51
C ASN A 234 19.43 -17.74 -4.23
N GLN A 235 18.68 -17.43 -3.16
CA GLN A 235 18.76 -18.23 -1.93
C GLN A 235 18.32 -19.67 -2.24
N PRO A 236 19.09 -20.68 -1.78
CA PRO A 236 18.71 -22.07 -1.96
C PRO A 236 17.35 -22.29 -1.32
N LYS A 237 16.46 -23.03 -2.00
CA LYS A 237 15.19 -23.45 -1.41
C LYS A 237 15.51 -24.14 -0.09
N GLY A 238 15.06 -23.57 1.04
CA GLY A 238 15.16 -24.24 2.32
C GLY A 238 14.53 -25.62 2.18
N ASN A 239 15.29 -26.68 2.47
CA ASN A 239 14.74 -28.02 2.56
C ASN A 239 13.72 -28.01 3.71
N ASN A 240 12.45 -28.13 3.36
CA ASN A 240 11.43 -28.64 4.30
C ASN A 240 11.58 -30.16 4.42
#